data_AF-A0A849ZQI9-F1
#
_entry.id   AF-A0A849ZQI9-F1
#
_cell.length_a   1.000
_cell.length_b   1.000
_cell.length_c   1.000
_cell.angle_alpha   90.00
_cell.angle_beta   90.00
_cell.angle_gamma   90.00
#
_symmetry.space_group_name_H-M   'P 1'
#
loop_
_entity.id
_entity.type
_entity.pdbx_description
1 polymer ?
#
loop_
_entity_poly.entity_id
_entity_poly.type
_entity_poly.pdbx_seq_one_letter_code
_entity_poly.pdbx_strand_id
1 'polypeptide(L)'
;MRRLPLNIVAVVGAAMLISPVLAQPSNDLCENAIPVECNSLTLGTTVGATTDNGFAACGDTGITSPGVWYAVIGTGGMVVADTCSGSTTYDTKIHAFRGPCQGAVCVAGNDDDPNCGLSSRVEFNTVAGELYLILVSGFGGATGDFGLNVACEQVFEDCNGNGVPDEDDINNGTSTDCNNNGIPDECENDYTTYTFDVNLPIPDLGSVSDTQNIGDSGTIGDVNVRVVITHTFLGDLIIDVEHNLTTVRLWDRQCSSNDNMDVIFDDAGDPVICGTPTVGTFEPVQPLSAFNGDDLFGDWTLTVSDNAGLDIGTLNSWELIIGIPRVVCCTGILISSDTIPDGGIDAREEHEFCDPATLTGLSSFEFTFDDSSTITADCFSVSETGGGSPPNVVSVDDLGGNRVRLNLDRPITAGQWTTVGYNGIQRSLVDIGFLPGDVDQSGVATTFDISALVDCLNGIGQCAVYQTDIDRSGLSNGNDITRLLDVLQGPGCDPFIWLNYELPPEPNP
;
A
#
# COMPACT_ATOMS: atom_id res chain seq x y z
N MET A 1 -52.05 -64.77 -65.95
CA MET A 1 -50.86 -65.40 -66.58
C MET A 1 -50.42 -64.56 -67.77
N ARG A 2 -49.25 -63.93 -67.70
CA ARG A 2 -48.15 -64.01 -68.69
C ARG A 2 -47.21 -62.81 -68.54
N ARG A 3 -45.94 -63.13 -68.31
CA ARG A 3 -44.78 -62.25 -68.29
C ARG A 3 -44.50 -61.71 -69.70
N LEU A 4 -44.00 -60.49 -69.80
CA LEU A 4 -43.21 -59.99 -70.94
C LEU A 4 -41.90 -59.37 -70.38
N PRO A 5 -40.77 -59.51 -71.10
CA PRO A 5 -39.43 -59.42 -70.53
C PRO A 5 -38.87 -57.98 -70.52
N LEU A 6 -38.03 -57.71 -69.52
CA LEU A 6 -37.26 -56.48 -69.36
C LEU A 6 -35.97 -56.59 -70.18
N ASN A 7 -35.78 -55.72 -71.18
CA ASN A 7 -34.50 -55.56 -71.88
C ASN A 7 -33.63 -54.57 -71.10
N ILE A 8 -32.54 -55.06 -70.52
CA ILE A 8 -31.50 -54.24 -69.89
C ILE A 8 -30.50 -53.84 -70.98
N VAL A 9 -30.43 -52.54 -71.27
CA VAL A 9 -29.35 -51.93 -72.04
C VAL A 9 -28.28 -51.50 -71.04
N ALA A 10 -27.10 -52.12 -71.11
CA ALA A 10 -25.94 -51.72 -70.32
C ALA A 10 -25.32 -50.46 -70.94
N VAL A 11 -25.43 -49.33 -70.23
CA VAL A 11 -24.63 -48.13 -70.50
C VAL A 11 -23.39 -48.23 -69.60
N VAL A 12 -22.22 -48.43 -70.22
CA VAL A 12 -20.94 -48.34 -69.51
C VAL A 12 -20.62 -46.86 -69.32
N GLY A 13 -20.96 -46.32 -68.16
CA GLY A 13 -20.48 -45.02 -67.69
C GLY A 13 -19.08 -45.17 -67.12
N ALA A 14 -18.11 -44.44 -67.66
CA ALA A 14 -16.78 -44.34 -67.08
C ALA A 14 -16.89 -43.70 -65.68
N ALA A 15 -16.61 -44.47 -64.64
CA ALA A 15 -16.50 -43.95 -63.29
C ALA A 15 -15.19 -43.13 -63.18
N MET A 16 -15.33 -41.81 -63.12
CA MET A 16 -14.26 -40.92 -62.70
C MET A 16 -14.03 -41.17 -61.21
N LEU A 17 -12.88 -41.74 -60.86
CA LEU A 17 -12.46 -41.89 -59.47
C LEU A 17 -12.17 -40.49 -58.92
N ILE A 18 -13.12 -39.90 -58.20
CA ILE A 18 -12.87 -38.73 -57.37
C ILE A 18 -12.19 -39.27 -56.11
N SER A 19 -10.88 -39.06 -55.94
CA SER A 19 -10.20 -39.36 -54.68
C SER A 19 -10.95 -38.68 -53.53
N PRO A 20 -11.20 -39.36 -52.40
CA PRO A 20 -11.82 -38.72 -51.26
C PRO A 20 -10.87 -37.64 -50.75
N VAL A 21 -11.29 -36.38 -50.86
CA VAL A 21 -10.65 -35.27 -50.16
C VAL A 21 -10.92 -35.52 -48.67
N LEU A 22 -9.85 -35.74 -47.89
CA LEU A 22 -9.96 -35.81 -46.44
C LEU A 22 -10.60 -34.52 -45.92
N ALA A 23 -11.56 -34.64 -45.01
CA ALA A 23 -12.16 -33.47 -44.37
C ALA A 23 -11.07 -32.76 -43.56
N GLN A 24 -10.95 -31.44 -43.75
CA GLN A 24 -9.98 -30.63 -43.01
C GLN A 24 -10.34 -30.62 -41.52
N PRO A 25 -9.34 -30.63 -40.62
CA PRO A 25 -9.54 -30.37 -39.20
C PRO A 25 -10.29 -29.06 -38.97
N SER A 26 -11.07 -28.97 -37.88
CA SER A 26 -11.82 -27.75 -37.57
C SER A 26 -10.92 -26.53 -37.32
N ASN A 27 -9.70 -26.78 -36.85
CA ASN A 27 -8.65 -25.80 -36.60
C ASN A 27 -7.57 -25.78 -37.71
N ASP A 28 -7.93 -26.18 -38.93
CA ASP A 28 -7.04 -26.08 -40.09
C ASP A 28 -6.72 -24.61 -40.44
N LEU A 29 -7.65 -23.70 -40.19
CA LEU A 29 -7.45 -22.27 -40.38
C LEU A 29 -7.16 -21.58 -39.05
N CYS A 30 -6.25 -20.61 -39.08
CA CYS A 30 -5.89 -19.81 -37.92
C CYS A 30 -7.10 -19.17 -37.23
N GLU A 31 -8.09 -18.70 -37.99
CA GLU A 31 -9.30 -18.07 -37.45
C GLU A 31 -10.14 -19.00 -36.59
N ASN A 32 -9.93 -20.32 -36.73
CA ASN A 32 -10.61 -21.37 -35.98
C ASN A 32 -9.68 -22.08 -34.98
N ALA A 33 -8.60 -21.42 -34.56
CA ALA A 33 -7.68 -21.94 -33.55
C ALA A 33 -8.46 -22.42 -32.32
N ILE A 34 -8.19 -23.65 -31.88
CA ILE A 34 -8.84 -24.23 -30.70
C ILE A 34 -8.21 -23.65 -29.43
N PRO A 35 -8.99 -23.07 -28.50
CA PRO A 35 -8.47 -22.64 -27.20
C PRO A 35 -7.90 -23.83 -26.43
N VAL A 36 -6.71 -23.67 -25.86
CA VAL A 36 -6.07 -24.65 -24.98
C VAL A 36 -5.85 -24.03 -23.62
N GLU A 37 -6.19 -24.78 -22.57
CA GLU A 37 -5.97 -24.37 -21.19
C GLU A 37 -4.50 -24.54 -20.81
N CYS A 38 -3.99 -23.68 -19.94
CA CYS A 38 -2.67 -23.84 -19.36
C CYS A 38 -2.57 -25.14 -18.55
N ASN A 39 -1.37 -25.73 -18.54
CA ASN A 39 -1.04 -26.98 -17.87
C ASN A 39 -1.93 -28.17 -18.32
N SER A 40 -2.24 -28.22 -19.61
CA SER A 40 -3.08 -29.26 -20.21
C SER A 40 -2.36 -30.02 -21.33
N LEU A 41 -2.83 -31.25 -21.59
CA LEU A 41 -2.47 -32.05 -22.75
C LEU A 41 -3.68 -32.12 -23.69
N THR A 42 -3.52 -31.59 -24.89
CA THR A 42 -4.54 -31.62 -25.94
C THR A 42 -4.14 -32.58 -27.05
N LEU A 43 -5.01 -33.55 -27.37
CA LEU A 43 -4.77 -34.47 -28.48
C LEU A 43 -5.25 -33.85 -29.80
N GLY A 44 -4.46 -34.01 -30.86
CA GLY A 44 -4.72 -33.43 -32.17
C GLY A 44 -4.20 -34.28 -33.33
N THR A 45 -4.54 -33.87 -34.55
CA THR A 45 -4.04 -34.50 -35.78
C THR A 45 -3.86 -33.46 -36.88
N THR A 46 -2.77 -33.56 -37.64
CA THR A 46 -2.52 -32.75 -38.85
C THR A 46 -2.97 -33.44 -40.13
N VAL A 47 -3.53 -34.65 -40.03
CA VAL A 47 -4.02 -35.41 -41.19
C VAL A 47 -5.19 -34.68 -41.84
N GLY A 48 -5.05 -34.34 -43.12
CA GLY A 48 -6.07 -33.63 -43.88
C GLY A 48 -6.03 -32.11 -43.76
N ALA A 49 -5.08 -31.56 -43.00
CA ALA A 49 -4.83 -30.12 -42.91
C ALA A 49 -4.21 -29.54 -44.19
N THR A 50 -4.07 -28.22 -44.24
CA THR A 50 -3.43 -27.44 -45.30
C THR A 50 -2.26 -26.62 -44.78
N THR A 51 -1.42 -26.14 -45.69
CA THR A 51 -0.18 -25.42 -45.34
C THR A 51 -0.42 -23.91 -45.25
N ASP A 52 -0.09 -23.33 -44.11
CA ASP A 52 -0.26 -21.90 -43.80
C ASP A 52 0.87 -21.01 -44.36
N ASN A 53 0.97 -20.93 -45.69
CA ASN A 53 2.03 -20.16 -46.38
C ASN A 53 1.99 -18.63 -46.16
N GLY A 54 0.99 -18.11 -45.45
CA GLY A 54 0.79 -16.67 -45.21
C GLY A 54 1.52 -16.12 -43.98
N PHE A 55 2.13 -16.98 -43.16
CA PHE A 55 2.78 -16.61 -41.91
C PHE A 55 4.30 -16.56 -42.05
N ALA A 56 4.95 -15.66 -41.30
CA ALA A 56 6.40 -15.53 -41.30
C ALA A 56 7.07 -16.73 -40.62
N ALA A 57 8.27 -17.10 -41.10
CA ALA A 57 9.09 -18.11 -40.46
C ALA A 57 9.66 -17.60 -39.12
N CYS A 58 9.90 -18.54 -38.21
CA CYS A 58 10.50 -18.28 -36.91
C CYS A 58 11.99 -18.61 -36.95
N GLY A 59 12.83 -17.63 -37.30
CA GLY A 59 14.24 -17.87 -37.59
C GLY A 59 14.40 -18.83 -38.77
N ASP A 60 15.12 -19.94 -38.56
CA ASP A 60 15.34 -20.98 -39.58
C ASP A 60 14.16 -21.97 -39.68
N THR A 61 13.18 -21.90 -38.78
CA THR A 61 12.02 -22.81 -38.74
C THR A 61 10.90 -22.29 -39.65
N GLY A 62 10.89 -22.74 -40.91
CA GLY A 62 9.85 -22.42 -41.90
C GLY A 62 8.58 -23.27 -41.78
N ILE A 63 7.44 -22.71 -42.20
CA ILE A 63 6.15 -23.41 -42.31
C ILE A 63 6.05 -24.00 -43.71
N THR A 64 6.38 -25.29 -43.84
CA THR A 64 6.48 -25.97 -45.15
C THR A 64 5.54 -27.15 -45.28
N SER A 65 4.67 -27.37 -44.30
CA SER A 65 3.84 -28.58 -44.20
C SER A 65 2.48 -28.25 -43.60
N PRO A 66 1.47 -29.10 -43.86
CA PRO A 66 0.16 -28.91 -43.27
C PRO A 66 0.20 -28.83 -41.75
N GLY A 67 -0.64 -27.98 -41.16
CA GLY A 67 -0.67 -27.79 -39.72
C GLY A 67 -2.03 -27.38 -39.20
N VAL A 68 -2.16 -27.36 -37.88
CA VAL A 68 -3.41 -27.01 -37.20
C VAL A 68 -3.14 -26.05 -36.04
N TRP A 69 -4.12 -25.22 -35.74
CA TRP A 69 -3.97 -24.05 -34.88
C TRP A 69 -4.60 -24.24 -33.49
N TYR A 70 -3.90 -23.72 -32.48
CA TYR A 70 -4.35 -23.61 -31.11
C TYR A 70 -4.14 -22.20 -30.59
N ALA A 71 -4.91 -21.80 -29.58
CA ALA A 71 -4.86 -20.47 -28.99
C ALA A 71 -4.66 -20.57 -27.48
N VAL A 72 -3.74 -19.78 -26.94
CA VAL A 72 -3.50 -19.65 -25.50
C VAL A 72 -3.49 -18.16 -25.14
N ILE A 73 -4.03 -17.82 -23.98
CA ILE A 73 -3.96 -16.46 -23.42
C ILE A 73 -2.71 -16.38 -22.53
N GLY A 74 -1.89 -15.36 -22.75
CA GLY A 74 -0.67 -15.14 -21.98
C GLY A 74 -0.96 -14.90 -20.51
N THR A 75 -0.08 -15.39 -19.65
CA THR A 75 -0.17 -15.27 -18.18
C THR A 75 0.75 -14.19 -17.63
N GLY A 76 1.58 -13.57 -18.49
CA GLY A 76 2.67 -12.69 -18.06
C GLY A 76 3.99 -13.44 -17.77
N GLY A 77 3.91 -14.76 -17.59
CA GLY A 77 5.05 -15.65 -17.41
C GLY A 77 5.48 -16.34 -18.71
N MET A 78 6.45 -17.26 -18.58
CA MET A 78 6.88 -18.09 -19.70
C MET A 78 5.83 -19.17 -20.03
N VAL A 79 5.55 -19.36 -21.31
CA VAL A 79 4.78 -20.50 -21.82
C VAL A 79 5.71 -21.47 -22.54
N VAL A 80 5.54 -22.75 -22.21
CA VAL A 80 6.21 -23.89 -22.84
C VAL A 80 5.16 -24.70 -23.59
N ALA A 81 5.33 -24.84 -24.90
CA ALA A 81 4.48 -25.69 -25.73
C ALA A 81 5.31 -26.80 -26.38
N ASP A 82 4.91 -28.06 -26.23
CA ASP A 82 5.62 -29.20 -26.79
C ASP A 82 4.70 -30.29 -27.33
N THR A 83 5.23 -31.07 -28.27
CA THR A 83 4.61 -32.29 -28.79
C THR A 83 5.34 -33.54 -28.28
N CYS A 84 6.04 -33.45 -27.15
CA CYS A 84 6.82 -34.52 -26.52
C CYS A 84 5.91 -35.54 -25.79
N SER A 85 4.81 -35.94 -26.44
CA SER A 85 3.84 -36.89 -25.92
C SER A 85 4.01 -38.27 -26.57
N GLY A 86 3.72 -39.33 -25.83
CA GLY A 86 3.66 -40.70 -26.38
C GLY A 86 2.56 -40.90 -27.44
N SER A 87 1.68 -39.92 -27.61
CA SER A 87 0.67 -39.86 -28.67
C SER A 87 1.21 -39.27 -29.99
N THR A 88 2.42 -38.72 -30.00
CA THR A 88 3.03 -38.12 -31.19
C THR A 88 3.65 -39.18 -32.09
N THR A 89 3.19 -39.22 -33.34
CA THR A 89 3.47 -40.33 -34.29
C THR A 89 4.30 -39.91 -35.51
N TYR A 90 4.69 -38.65 -35.59
CA TYR A 90 5.41 -38.07 -36.72
C TYR A 90 6.39 -37.00 -36.27
N ASP A 91 7.23 -36.58 -37.21
CA ASP A 91 8.22 -35.52 -37.06
C ASP A 91 7.52 -34.15 -37.10
N THR A 92 7.41 -33.50 -35.94
CA THR A 92 6.58 -32.30 -35.76
C THR A 92 7.38 -31.02 -35.95
N LYS A 93 6.68 -29.92 -36.17
CA LYS A 93 7.16 -28.54 -36.03
C LYS A 93 6.19 -27.76 -35.18
N ILE A 94 6.68 -26.91 -34.30
CA ILE A 94 5.85 -25.96 -33.54
C ILE A 94 6.28 -24.54 -33.85
N HIS A 95 5.30 -23.67 -34.09
CA HIS A 95 5.47 -22.23 -34.18
C HIS A 95 4.53 -21.56 -33.17
N ALA A 96 5.01 -20.50 -32.50
CA ALA A 96 4.23 -19.65 -31.63
C ALA A 96 4.23 -18.23 -32.17
N PHE A 97 3.05 -17.61 -32.21
CA PHE A 97 2.84 -16.24 -32.68
C PHE A 97 2.12 -15.41 -31.61
N ARG A 98 2.49 -14.13 -31.50
CA ARG A 98 1.78 -13.14 -30.70
C ARG A 98 0.78 -12.38 -31.57
N GLY A 99 -0.44 -12.20 -31.05
CA GLY A 99 -1.50 -11.41 -31.67
C GLY A 99 -2.48 -12.25 -32.51
N PRO A 100 -3.46 -11.60 -33.16
CA PRO A 100 -4.44 -12.26 -34.01
C PRO A 100 -3.82 -12.75 -35.33
N CYS A 101 -4.54 -13.62 -36.06
CA CYS A 101 -4.07 -14.19 -37.33
C CYS A 101 -3.57 -13.13 -38.33
N GLN A 102 -4.25 -11.98 -38.42
CA GLN A 102 -3.79 -10.86 -39.23
C GLN A 102 -2.74 -10.04 -38.46
N GLY A 103 -1.50 -10.08 -38.95
CA GLY A 103 -0.39 -9.38 -38.32
C GLY A 103 0.27 -10.14 -37.17
N ALA A 104 -0.02 -11.44 -37.04
CA ALA A 104 0.62 -12.32 -36.07
C ALA A 104 2.16 -12.23 -36.17
N VAL A 105 2.82 -11.95 -35.05
CA VAL A 105 4.28 -11.84 -34.98
C VAL A 105 4.84 -13.13 -34.43
N CYS A 106 5.71 -13.81 -35.17
CA CYS A 106 6.38 -15.00 -34.64
C CYS A 106 7.20 -14.64 -33.39
N VAL A 107 7.03 -15.41 -32.32
CA VAL A 107 7.80 -15.30 -31.07
C VAL A 107 8.72 -16.50 -30.82
N ALA A 108 8.37 -17.69 -31.31
CA ALA A 108 9.22 -18.88 -31.21
C ALA A 108 8.88 -19.91 -32.29
N GLY A 109 9.85 -20.74 -32.66
CA GLY A 109 9.59 -21.89 -33.53
C GLY A 109 10.69 -22.93 -33.45
N ASN A 110 10.30 -24.21 -33.42
CA ASN A 110 11.22 -25.32 -33.30
C ASN A 110 10.77 -26.54 -34.13
N ASP A 111 11.74 -27.29 -34.62
CA ASP A 111 11.58 -28.54 -35.39
C ASP A 111 11.77 -29.74 -34.45
N ASP A 112 12.94 -29.84 -33.83
CA ASP A 112 13.28 -30.96 -32.97
C ASP A 112 13.67 -30.48 -31.57
N ASP A 113 13.09 -31.07 -30.52
CA ASP A 113 13.60 -30.93 -29.17
C ASP A 113 14.62 -32.05 -28.87
N PRO A 114 15.85 -31.71 -28.45
CA PRO A 114 16.89 -32.70 -28.14
C PRO A 114 16.50 -33.75 -27.10
N ASN A 115 15.51 -33.47 -26.25
CA ASN A 115 15.08 -34.33 -25.16
C ASN A 115 13.93 -35.27 -25.54
N CYS A 116 13.23 -35.01 -26.66
CA CYS A 116 12.11 -35.84 -27.09
C CYS A 116 12.16 -36.28 -28.57
N GLY A 117 13.32 -36.15 -29.22
CA GLY A 117 13.60 -36.76 -30.52
C GLY A 117 13.12 -35.89 -31.67
N LEU A 118 12.21 -36.42 -32.49
CA LEU A 118 11.61 -35.70 -33.63
C LEU A 118 10.33 -34.93 -33.25
N SER A 119 10.03 -34.87 -31.96
CA SER A 119 8.99 -34.02 -31.41
C SER A 119 9.58 -32.65 -31.10
N SER A 120 8.76 -31.61 -31.16
CA SER A 120 9.23 -30.22 -31.01
C SER A 120 8.81 -29.63 -29.66
N ARG A 121 9.53 -28.60 -29.24
CA ARG A 121 9.25 -27.79 -28.05
C ARG A 121 9.64 -26.35 -28.28
N VAL A 122 8.80 -25.41 -27.86
CA VAL A 122 9.07 -23.98 -27.88
C VAL A 122 8.84 -23.37 -26.49
N GLU A 123 9.61 -22.33 -26.18
CA GLU A 123 9.47 -21.52 -24.98
C GLU A 123 9.34 -20.06 -25.42
N PHE A 124 8.40 -19.31 -24.85
CA PHE A 124 8.22 -17.89 -25.14
C PHE A 124 7.65 -17.14 -23.94
N ASN A 125 8.17 -15.95 -23.67
CA ASN A 125 7.62 -15.06 -22.65
C ASN A 125 6.30 -14.45 -23.13
N THR A 126 5.32 -14.40 -22.26
CA THR A 126 3.99 -13.86 -22.58
C THR A 126 3.72 -12.55 -21.83
N VAL A 127 2.68 -11.85 -22.28
CA VAL A 127 2.11 -10.68 -21.59
C VAL A 127 0.74 -11.12 -21.12
N ALA A 128 0.39 -10.81 -19.87
CA ALA A 128 -0.87 -11.22 -19.27
C ALA A 128 -2.06 -10.70 -20.11
N GLY A 129 -3.01 -11.59 -20.44
CA GLY A 129 -4.22 -11.26 -21.19
C GLY A 129 -4.05 -11.15 -22.72
N GLU A 130 -2.83 -11.19 -23.25
CA GLU A 130 -2.58 -11.13 -24.69
C GLU A 130 -2.77 -12.50 -25.37
N LEU A 131 -3.25 -12.50 -26.62
CA LEU A 131 -3.46 -13.72 -27.40
C LEU A 131 -2.16 -14.24 -28.00
N TYR A 132 -1.92 -15.54 -27.86
CA TYR A 132 -0.87 -16.28 -28.54
C TYR A 132 -1.46 -17.45 -29.33
N LEU A 133 -0.95 -17.64 -30.54
CA LEU A 133 -1.37 -18.71 -31.46
C LEU A 133 -0.24 -19.72 -31.59
N ILE A 134 -0.58 -21.01 -31.48
CA ILE A 134 0.35 -22.13 -31.61
C ILE A 134 -0.05 -22.91 -32.86
N LEU A 135 0.88 -23.02 -33.81
CA LEU A 135 0.73 -23.86 -34.99
C LEU A 135 1.54 -25.14 -34.79
N VAL A 136 0.88 -26.30 -34.86
CA VAL A 136 1.53 -27.61 -34.91
C VAL A 136 1.50 -28.10 -36.34
N SER A 137 2.67 -28.29 -36.94
CA SER A 137 2.87 -28.80 -38.30
C SER A 137 3.91 -29.93 -38.29
N GLY A 138 4.47 -30.30 -39.44
CA GLY A 138 5.48 -31.36 -39.54
C GLY A 138 6.69 -31.02 -40.38
N PHE A 139 7.77 -31.79 -40.23
CA PHE A 139 8.94 -31.69 -41.08
C PHE A 139 8.72 -32.38 -42.43
N GLY A 140 9.17 -31.76 -43.53
CA GLY A 140 9.23 -32.40 -44.85
C GLY A 140 7.89 -32.90 -45.42
N GLY A 141 6.75 -32.38 -44.94
CA GLY A 141 5.40 -32.80 -45.33
C GLY A 141 4.80 -33.90 -44.45
N ALA A 142 5.45 -34.27 -43.34
CA ALA A 142 4.91 -35.23 -42.40
C ALA A 142 3.60 -34.73 -41.76
N THR A 143 2.65 -35.66 -41.60
CA THR A 143 1.37 -35.42 -40.92
C THR A 143 1.03 -36.64 -40.08
N GLY A 144 0.34 -36.44 -38.97
CA GLY A 144 -0.07 -37.53 -38.08
C GLY A 144 -0.77 -37.04 -36.83
N ASP A 145 -0.98 -37.97 -35.90
CA ASP A 145 -1.53 -37.67 -34.58
C ASP A 145 -0.43 -37.18 -33.64
N PHE A 146 -0.78 -36.24 -32.76
CA PHE A 146 0.10 -35.65 -31.75
C PHE A 146 -0.63 -35.37 -30.44
N GLY A 147 0.14 -35.24 -29.37
CA GLY A 147 -0.31 -34.63 -28.12
C GLY A 147 0.44 -33.34 -27.86
N LEU A 148 -0.28 -32.21 -27.81
CA LEU A 148 0.24 -30.89 -27.49
C LEU A 148 0.13 -30.64 -25.98
N ASN A 149 1.27 -30.60 -25.29
CA ASN A 149 1.35 -30.10 -23.93
C ASN A 149 1.55 -28.58 -23.98
N VAL A 150 0.77 -27.85 -23.18
CA VAL A 150 0.99 -26.42 -22.92
C VAL A 150 1.15 -26.24 -21.43
N ALA A 151 2.35 -25.90 -20.99
CA ALA A 151 2.65 -25.54 -19.61
C ALA A 151 2.87 -24.02 -19.53
N CYS A 152 2.27 -23.38 -18.55
CA CYS A 152 2.39 -21.94 -18.35
C CYS A 152 2.93 -21.69 -16.94
N GLU A 153 3.97 -20.89 -16.83
CA GLU A 153 4.32 -20.25 -15.58
C GLU A 153 3.18 -19.28 -15.25
N GLN A 154 2.43 -19.60 -14.21
CA GLN A 154 1.43 -18.69 -13.68
C GLN A 154 2.19 -17.69 -12.83
N VAL A 155 2.13 -16.41 -13.22
CA VAL A 155 2.46 -15.33 -12.30
C VAL A 155 1.15 -15.09 -11.55
N PHE A 156 0.93 -15.84 -10.48
CA PHE A 156 -0.04 -15.42 -9.48
C PHE A 156 0.66 -14.36 -8.63
N GLU A 157 -0.08 -13.33 -8.23
CA GLU A 157 0.40 -12.43 -7.18
C GLU A 157 0.57 -13.31 -5.92
N ASP A 158 1.83 -13.46 -5.50
CA ASP A 158 2.30 -14.19 -4.33
C ASP A 158 3.31 -13.28 -3.66
N CYS A 159 2.76 -12.30 -2.96
CA CYS A 159 3.52 -11.17 -2.45
C CYS A 159 4.44 -11.57 -1.30
N ASN A 160 4.06 -12.60 -0.53
CA ASN A 160 4.84 -13.13 0.59
C ASN A 160 5.86 -14.21 0.14
N GLY A 161 5.82 -14.63 -1.14
CA GLY A 161 6.75 -15.54 -1.78
C GLY A 161 6.68 -16.97 -1.25
N ASN A 162 5.54 -17.38 -0.69
CA ASN A 162 5.39 -18.69 -0.05
C ASN A 162 4.97 -19.80 -1.04
N GLY A 163 4.67 -19.45 -2.30
CA GLY A 163 4.23 -20.34 -3.37
C GLY A 163 2.72 -20.60 -3.40
N VAL A 164 1.93 -19.87 -2.62
CA VAL A 164 0.46 -19.85 -2.58
C VAL A 164 0.00 -18.49 -3.11
N PRO A 165 -0.97 -18.43 -4.04
CA PRO A 165 -1.52 -17.15 -4.48
C PRO A 165 -2.13 -16.35 -3.32
N ASP A 166 -2.01 -15.04 -3.38
CA ASP A 166 -2.56 -14.09 -2.40
C ASP A 166 -4.05 -14.33 -2.10
N GLU A 167 -4.86 -14.59 -3.14
CA GLU A 167 -6.28 -14.93 -3.00
C GLU A 167 -6.50 -16.21 -2.18
N ASP A 168 -5.67 -17.22 -2.38
CA ASP A 168 -5.75 -18.48 -1.63
C ASP A 168 -5.28 -18.27 -0.19
N ASP A 169 -4.28 -17.43 0.02
CA ASP A 169 -3.76 -17.10 1.34
C ASP A 169 -4.81 -16.35 2.20
N ILE A 170 -5.52 -15.39 1.60
CA ILE A 170 -6.64 -14.68 2.22
C ILE A 170 -7.81 -15.63 2.50
N ASN A 171 -8.22 -16.42 1.51
CA ASN A 171 -9.37 -17.32 1.66
C ASN A 171 -9.12 -18.43 2.69
N ASN A 172 -7.87 -18.88 2.83
CA ASN A 172 -7.48 -19.89 3.81
C ASN A 172 -7.16 -19.29 5.19
N GLY A 173 -7.14 -17.96 5.32
CA GLY A 173 -6.80 -17.24 6.55
C GLY A 173 -5.35 -17.44 6.99
N THR A 174 -4.45 -17.80 6.07
CA THR A 174 -3.00 -17.80 6.28
C THR A 174 -2.43 -16.38 6.20
N SER A 175 -3.11 -15.52 5.45
CA SER A 175 -2.89 -14.08 5.37
C SER A 175 -4.13 -13.30 5.79
N THR A 176 -3.93 -12.08 6.30
CA THR A 176 -5.04 -11.18 6.66
C THR A 176 -5.26 -10.19 5.52
N ASP A 177 -6.50 -9.80 5.24
CA ASP A 177 -6.88 -8.75 4.27
C ASP A 177 -7.97 -7.92 4.95
N CYS A 178 -7.54 -6.93 5.73
CA CYS A 178 -8.39 -6.14 6.59
C CYS A 178 -9.24 -5.13 5.82
N ASN A 179 -8.74 -4.64 4.68
CA ASN A 179 -9.40 -3.63 3.85
C ASN A 179 -10.25 -4.25 2.71
N ASN A 180 -10.21 -5.58 2.55
CA ASN A 180 -10.88 -6.38 1.53
C ASN A 180 -10.52 -5.98 0.09
N ASN A 181 -9.28 -5.54 -0.14
CA ASN A 181 -8.80 -5.16 -1.47
C ASN A 181 -8.23 -6.36 -2.27
N GLY A 182 -8.12 -7.53 -1.64
CA GLY A 182 -7.60 -8.75 -2.26
C GLY A 182 -6.08 -8.90 -2.23
N ILE A 183 -5.38 -8.07 -1.45
CA ILE A 183 -3.94 -8.13 -1.19
C ILE A 183 -3.72 -8.43 0.30
N PRO A 184 -2.88 -9.42 0.68
CA PRO A 184 -2.51 -9.67 2.06
C PRO A 184 -1.92 -8.45 2.77
N ASP A 185 -2.36 -8.11 3.98
CA ASP A 185 -1.89 -6.94 4.74
C ASP A 185 -0.37 -7.01 5.04
N GLU A 186 0.23 -8.20 5.17
CA GLU A 186 1.70 -8.36 5.28
C GLU A 186 2.47 -7.93 4.02
N CYS A 187 1.77 -7.82 2.91
CA CYS A 187 2.28 -7.37 1.62
C CYS A 187 1.86 -5.95 1.29
N GLU A 188 0.97 -5.39 2.12
CA GLU A 188 0.62 -3.99 2.14
C GLU A 188 1.64 -3.23 2.99
N ASN A 189 2.78 -2.92 2.39
CA ASN A 189 3.33 -1.58 2.61
C ASN A 189 2.44 -0.67 1.76
N ASP A 190 1.33 -0.19 2.31
CA ASP A 190 0.37 0.61 1.57
C ASP A 190 1.02 1.94 1.20
N TYR A 191 1.67 1.96 0.04
CA TYR A 191 2.14 3.18 -0.59
C TYR A 191 0.97 3.81 -1.33
N THR A 192 0.35 4.81 -0.72
CA THR A 192 -0.64 5.63 -1.41
C THR A 192 0.09 6.72 -2.19
N THR A 193 -0.16 6.80 -3.49
CA THR A 193 0.43 7.83 -4.36
C THR A 193 -0.56 8.96 -4.62
N TYR A 194 -0.17 10.18 -4.27
CA TYR A 194 -0.87 11.43 -4.56
C TYR A 194 -0.12 12.16 -5.67
N THR A 195 -0.73 12.28 -6.84
CA THR A 195 -0.11 12.91 -8.02
C THR A 195 -0.63 14.31 -8.27
N PHE A 196 0.27 15.25 -8.52
CA PHE A 196 -0.03 16.67 -8.75
C PHE A 196 0.58 17.17 -10.06
N ASP A 197 -0.25 17.33 -11.09
CA ASP A 197 0.16 17.84 -12.41
C ASP A 197 0.06 19.37 -12.48
N VAL A 198 1.04 20.06 -11.91
CA VAL A 198 0.95 21.50 -11.62
C VAL A 198 1.38 22.39 -12.77
N ASN A 199 2.35 21.95 -13.59
CA ASN A 199 2.90 22.69 -14.73
C ASN A 199 3.24 24.16 -14.42
N LEU A 200 3.89 24.42 -13.28
CA LEU A 200 4.18 25.78 -12.82
C LEU A 200 5.54 26.27 -13.32
N PRO A 201 5.66 27.53 -13.79
CA PRO A 201 6.93 28.07 -14.26
C PRO A 201 7.90 28.27 -13.09
N ILE A 202 9.15 27.83 -13.27
CA ILE A 202 10.26 28.15 -12.38
C ILE A 202 10.93 29.41 -12.96
N PRO A 203 10.80 30.58 -12.30
CA PRO A 203 11.40 31.82 -12.78
C PRO A 203 12.89 31.89 -12.44
N ASP A 204 13.65 32.52 -13.33
CA ASP A 204 15.06 32.87 -13.14
C ASP A 204 15.26 33.68 -11.84
N LEU A 205 16.21 33.27 -11.00
CA LEU A 205 16.46 33.85 -9.67
C LEU A 205 15.19 34.02 -8.80
N GLY A 206 14.27 33.06 -8.88
CA GLY A 206 13.04 33.07 -8.11
C GLY A 206 12.58 31.67 -7.71
N SER A 207 11.39 31.61 -7.12
CA SER A 207 10.82 30.37 -6.62
C SER A 207 9.40 30.18 -7.08
N VAL A 208 8.98 28.93 -7.07
CA VAL A 208 7.62 28.47 -7.28
C VAL A 208 7.28 27.49 -6.16
N SER A 209 6.05 27.58 -5.67
CA SER A 209 5.54 26.68 -4.64
C SER A 209 4.16 26.17 -5.05
N ASP A 210 3.90 24.92 -4.74
CA ASP A 210 2.60 24.30 -4.89
C ASP A 210 2.19 23.70 -3.54
N THR A 211 1.01 24.07 -3.04
CA THR A 211 0.46 23.58 -1.77
C THR A 211 -0.78 22.77 -2.05
N GLN A 212 -0.77 21.51 -1.61
CA GLN A 212 -1.84 20.56 -1.79
C GLN A 212 -2.36 20.12 -0.43
N ASN A 213 -3.67 20.16 -0.26
CA ASN A 213 -4.31 19.69 0.95
C ASN A 213 -4.69 18.21 0.79
N ILE A 214 -4.10 17.36 1.62
CA ILE A 214 -4.45 15.94 1.69
C ILE A 214 -5.54 15.77 2.73
N GLY A 215 -6.70 15.28 2.28
CA GLY A 215 -7.88 15.06 3.13
C GLY A 215 -7.88 13.72 3.86
N ASP A 216 -6.97 12.82 3.48
CA ASP A 216 -6.76 11.55 4.15
C ASP A 216 -5.95 11.78 5.43
N SER A 217 -6.25 11.02 6.47
CA SER A 217 -5.56 11.07 7.77
C SER A 217 -4.99 9.69 8.09
N GLY A 218 -3.88 9.66 8.80
CA GLY A 218 -3.17 8.43 9.16
C GLY A 218 -1.73 8.73 9.55
N THR A 219 -1.15 7.89 10.40
CA THR A 219 0.26 8.03 10.77
C THR A 219 1.13 7.72 9.57
N ILE A 220 2.06 8.61 9.25
CA ILE A 220 3.04 8.40 8.17
C ILE A 220 4.07 7.37 8.65
N GLY A 221 4.20 6.26 7.92
CA GLY A 221 5.20 5.23 8.17
C GLY A 221 6.47 5.40 7.33
N ASP A 222 6.30 5.86 6.10
CA ASP A 222 7.36 6.14 5.14
C ASP A 222 6.93 7.24 4.14
N VAL A 223 7.87 8.02 3.61
CA VAL A 223 7.59 9.07 2.62
C VAL A 223 8.60 9.01 1.51
N ASN A 224 8.09 8.88 0.28
CA ASN A 224 8.86 9.06 -0.95
C ASN A 224 8.26 10.23 -1.74
N VAL A 225 9.12 11.02 -2.39
CA VAL A 225 8.67 12.19 -3.16
C VAL A 225 9.20 12.10 -4.59
N ARG A 226 8.32 11.96 -5.58
CA ARG A 226 8.73 12.03 -6.99
C ARG A 226 8.63 13.46 -7.50
N VAL A 227 9.67 13.95 -8.17
CA VAL A 227 9.71 15.30 -8.73
C VAL A 227 10.11 15.25 -10.20
N VAL A 228 9.27 15.84 -11.06
CA VAL A 228 9.48 15.90 -12.51
C VAL A 228 9.63 17.37 -12.94
N ILE A 229 10.85 17.78 -13.27
CA ILE A 229 11.18 19.17 -13.64
C ILE A 229 11.86 19.22 -15.02
N THR A 230 11.43 20.18 -15.83
CA THR A 230 12.14 20.59 -17.06
C THR A 230 12.96 21.84 -16.73
N HIS A 231 14.28 21.75 -16.78
CA HIS A 231 15.19 22.87 -16.47
C HIS A 231 16.54 22.67 -17.17
N THR A 232 17.16 23.74 -17.65
CA THR A 232 18.43 23.65 -18.41
C THR A 232 19.68 23.54 -17.53
N PHE A 233 19.58 23.76 -16.22
CA PHE A 233 20.68 23.57 -15.24
C PHE A 233 20.14 23.12 -13.87
N LEU A 234 20.34 21.85 -13.50
CA LEU A 234 19.90 21.32 -12.20
C LEU A 234 20.77 21.82 -11.02
N GLY A 235 21.99 22.27 -11.29
CA GLY A 235 22.91 22.84 -10.31
C GLY A 235 22.46 24.17 -9.69
N ASP A 236 21.38 24.74 -10.24
CA ASP A 236 20.83 26.00 -9.78
C ASP A 236 19.61 25.79 -8.87
N LEU A 237 19.04 24.59 -8.90
CA LEU A 237 17.81 24.29 -8.20
C LEU A 237 18.05 23.99 -6.72
N ILE A 238 17.12 24.47 -5.90
CA ILE A 238 16.88 24.04 -4.53
C ILE A 238 15.44 23.56 -4.45
N ILE A 239 15.23 22.37 -3.88
CA ILE A 239 13.91 21.75 -3.75
C ILE A 239 13.68 21.37 -2.28
N ASP A 240 12.60 21.91 -1.72
CA ASP A 240 12.16 21.69 -0.34
C ASP A 240 10.73 21.13 -0.35
N VAL A 241 10.43 20.19 0.54
CA VAL A 241 9.06 19.75 0.85
C VAL A 241 8.74 20.10 2.30
N GLU A 242 7.53 20.59 2.56
CA GLU A 242 7.07 21.02 3.88
C GLU A 242 5.72 20.41 4.23
N HIS A 243 5.59 19.94 5.47
CA HIS A 243 4.35 19.47 6.08
C HIS A 243 4.39 19.69 7.60
N ASN A 244 3.29 20.17 8.19
CA ASN A 244 3.18 20.43 9.63
C ASN A 244 4.35 21.24 10.26
N LEU A 245 4.84 22.26 9.56
CA LEU A 245 6.00 23.09 9.93
C LEU A 245 7.38 22.38 9.86
N THR A 246 7.41 21.11 9.49
CA THR A 246 8.62 20.37 9.18
C THR A 246 8.98 20.60 7.72
N THR A 247 10.18 21.13 7.46
CA THR A 247 10.71 21.33 6.10
C THR A 247 11.90 20.40 5.88
N VAL A 248 11.90 19.66 4.77
CA VAL A 248 12.97 18.74 4.36
C VAL A 248 13.54 19.17 3.01
N ARG A 249 14.85 19.36 2.96
CA ARG A 249 15.62 19.64 1.73
C ARG A 249 15.82 18.35 0.93
N LEU A 250 15.18 18.26 -0.24
CA LEU A 250 15.34 17.13 -1.15
C LEU A 250 16.58 17.29 -2.05
N TRP A 251 16.78 18.50 -2.58
CA TRP A 251 17.84 18.80 -3.54
C TRP A 251 18.52 20.13 -3.25
N ASP A 252 19.85 20.17 -3.27
CA ASP A 252 20.63 21.39 -3.03
C ASP A 252 21.74 21.58 -4.08
N ARG A 253 21.38 22.19 -5.21
CA ARG A 253 22.33 22.68 -6.23
C ARG A 253 23.29 21.61 -6.75
N GLN A 254 22.80 20.38 -6.91
CA GLN A 254 23.58 19.25 -7.37
C GLN A 254 23.55 19.10 -8.90
N CYS A 255 24.43 18.26 -9.45
CA CYS A 255 24.49 17.95 -10.88
C CYS A 255 24.79 19.11 -11.84
N SER A 256 25.35 20.23 -11.37
CA SER A 256 26.01 21.24 -12.22
C SER A 256 25.19 21.62 -13.48
N SER A 257 25.70 21.33 -14.68
CA SER A 257 25.07 21.67 -15.97
C SER A 257 24.24 20.54 -16.58
N ASN A 258 23.76 19.60 -15.76
CA ASN A 258 22.83 18.59 -16.21
C ASN A 258 21.43 19.20 -16.33
N ASP A 259 20.69 18.80 -17.36
CA ASP A 259 19.34 19.26 -17.67
C ASP A 259 18.31 18.22 -17.21
N ASN A 260 17.15 18.70 -16.73
CA ASN A 260 15.91 17.96 -16.46
C ASN A 260 16.02 16.84 -15.40
N MET A 261 14.95 16.63 -14.64
CA MET A 261 14.87 15.54 -13.67
C MET A 261 13.53 14.82 -13.71
N ASP A 262 13.59 13.52 -13.43
CA ASP A 262 12.50 12.65 -13.07
C ASP A 262 13.02 11.72 -11.96
N VAL A 263 13.00 12.24 -10.72
CA VAL A 263 13.68 11.62 -9.57
C VAL A 263 12.66 11.28 -8.50
N ILE A 264 12.78 10.09 -7.93
CA ILE A 264 12.12 9.69 -6.70
C ILE A 264 13.11 9.89 -5.56
N PHE A 265 12.76 10.71 -4.58
CA PHE A 265 13.51 10.87 -3.34
C PHE A 265 13.00 9.85 -2.33
N ASP A 266 13.91 9.06 -1.79
CA ASP A 266 13.67 7.97 -0.82
C ASP A 266 14.89 7.86 0.10
N ASP A 267 14.68 7.72 1.41
CA ASP A 267 15.75 7.55 2.40
C ASP A 267 16.57 6.26 2.19
N ALA A 268 16.00 5.25 1.53
CA ALA A 268 16.67 4.03 1.10
C ALA A 268 17.24 4.12 -0.33
N GLY A 269 17.15 5.29 -0.98
CA GLY A 269 17.64 5.52 -2.33
C GLY A 269 19.16 5.47 -2.45
N ASP A 270 19.65 5.27 -3.68
CA ASP A 270 21.08 5.29 -3.96
C ASP A 270 21.64 6.73 -3.92
N PRO A 271 22.96 6.93 -3.82
CA PRO A 271 23.57 8.25 -4.03
C PRO A 271 23.26 8.80 -5.43
N VAL A 272 22.94 10.11 -5.52
CA VAL A 272 22.58 10.78 -6.78
C VAL A 272 23.61 10.53 -7.89
N ILE A 273 23.15 9.98 -9.01
CA ILE A 273 23.92 9.82 -10.25
C ILE A 273 23.38 10.79 -11.30
N CYS A 274 24.17 11.82 -11.63
CA CYS A 274 23.77 12.88 -12.54
C CYS A 274 23.63 12.38 -14.00
N GLY A 275 22.51 12.74 -14.64
CA GLY A 275 22.18 12.44 -16.04
C GLY A 275 21.44 13.59 -16.73
N THR A 276 21.17 13.47 -18.03
CA THR A 276 20.31 14.44 -18.75
C THR A 276 19.25 13.70 -19.59
N PRO A 277 18.03 13.47 -19.06
CA PRO A 277 17.55 13.79 -17.72
C PRO A 277 18.23 12.97 -16.61
N THR A 278 18.26 13.49 -15.39
CA THR A 278 18.57 12.71 -14.18
C THR A 278 17.36 11.87 -13.82
N VAL A 279 17.50 10.54 -13.80
CA VAL A 279 16.41 9.58 -13.59
C VAL A 279 16.84 8.50 -12.61
N GLY A 280 15.99 8.20 -11.64
CA GLY A 280 16.21 7.13 -10.66
C GLY A 280 15.60 7.44 -9.30
N THR A 281 15.86 6.55 -8.36
CA THR A 281 15.52 6.71 -6.94
C THR A 281 16.79 7.04 -6.16
N PHE A 282 16.81 8.18 -5.47
CA PHE A 282 18.01 8.67 -4.80
C PHE A 282 17.74 9.18 -3.38
N GLU A 283 18.77 9.10 -2.54
CA GLU A 283 18.75 9.66 -1.18
C GLU A 283 18.59 11.20 -1.23
N PRO A 284 17.64 11.79 -0.49
CA PRO A 284 17.50 13.25 -0.38
C PRO A 284 18.65 13.88 0.42
N VAL A 285 18.84 15.20 0.27
CA VAL A 285 19.87 15.93 1.04
C VAL A 285 19.61 15.90 2.55
N GLN A 286 18.34 15.89 2.95
CA GLN A 286 17.87 15.66 4.32
C GLN A 286 16.85 14.52 4.32
N PRO A 287 16.86 13.66 5.36
CA PRO A 287 16.02 12.47 5.36
C PRO A 287 14.53 12.80 5.45
N LEU A 288 13.72 12.12 4.63
CA LEU A 288 12.26 12.18 4.56
C LEU A 288 11.59 11.53 5.78
N SER A 289 12.28 10.63 6.47
CA SER A 289 11.87 10.06 7.77
C SER A 289 11.64 11.12 8.87
N ALA A 290 11.99 12.39 8.63
CA ALA A 290 11.56 13.51 9.46
C ALA A 290 10.03 13.65 9.55
N PHE A 291 9.27 13.11 8.58
CA PHE A 291 7.80 13.10 8.60
C PHE A 291 7.21 11.84 9.24
N ASN A 292 8.02 10.83 9.56
CA ASN A 292 7.51 9.57 10.10
C ASN A 292 6.93 9.80 11.51
N GLY A 293 5.71 9.30 11.73
CA GLY A 293 4.96 9.50 12.97
C GLY A 293 4.00 10.70 12.95
N ASP A 294 4.14 11.62 11.99
CA ASP A 294 3.18 12.73 11.80
C ASP A 294 1.87 12.20 11.17
N ASP A 295 0.79 13.00 11.27
CA ASP A 295 -0.47 12.71 10.58
C ASP A 295 -0.41 13.20 9.13
N LEU A 296 -0.75 12.34 8.17
CA LEU A 296 -0.82 12.63 6.74
C LEU A 296 -1.73 13.82 6.40
N PHE A 297 -2.77 14.04 7.21
CA PHE A 297 -3.76 15.08 6.96
C PHE A 297 -3.16 16.48 7.01
N GLY A 298 -3.50 17.29 6.01
CA GLY A 298 -3.19 18.70 6.00
C GLY A 298 -2.46 19.15 4.74
N ASP A 299 -1.84 20.31 4.85
CA ASP A 299 -1.17 20.95 3.72
C ASP A 299 0.24 20.37 3.55
N TRP A 300 0.53 19.96 2.32
CA TRP A 300 1.85 19.59 1.84
C TRP A 300 2.30 20.61 0.80
N THR A 301 3.47 21.19 0.99
CA THR A 301 4.00 22.23 0.09
C THR A 301 5.33 21.81 -0.50
N LEU A 302 5.39 21.69 -1.83
CA LEU A 302 6.67 21.56 -2.55
C LEU A 302 7.10 22.93 -3.04
N THR A 303 8.33 23.33 -2.72
CA THR A 303 8.95 24.58 -3.18
C THR A 303 10.19 24.29 -4.01
N VAL A 304 10.24 24.86 -5.21
CA VAL A 304 11.39 24.80 -6.11
C VAL A 304 11.90 26.21 -6.35
N SER A 305 13.20 26.43 -6.21
CA SER A 305 13.82 27.73 -6.48
C SER A 305 15.04 27.62 -7.39
N ASP A 306 15.15 28.55 -8.33
CA ASP A 306 16.36 28.78 -9.12
C ASP A 306 17.24 29.82 -8.39
N ASN A 307 18.50 29.45 -8.17
CA ASN A 307 19.49 30.21 -7.42
C ASN A 307 20.74 30.55 -8.25
N ALA A 308 20.64 30.49 -9.58
CA ALA A 308 21.57 31.14 -10.50
C ALA A 308 20.81 31.89 -11.61
N GLY A 309 21.55 32.64 -12.42
CA GLY A 309 20.95 33.51 -13.43
C GLY A 309 20.88 32.82 -14.79
N LEU A 310 19.95 33.27 -15.63
CA LEU A 310 19.81 32.98 -17.09
C LEU A 310 18.96 31.76 -17.44
N ASP A 311 18.66 30.90 -16.48
CA ASP A 311 17.90 29.69 -16.69
C ASP A 311 16.46 29.85 -16.20
N ILE A 312 15.54 29.19 -16.90
CA ILE A 312 14.13 29.11 -16.52
C ILE A 312 13.69 27.67 -16.74
N GLY A 313 12.63 27.27 -16.05
CA GLY A 313 12.07 25.95 -16.29
C GLY A 313 10.63 25.82 -15.87
N THR A 314 10.23 24.58 -15.62
CA THR A 314 8.87 24.22 -15.27
C THR A 314 8.88 23.05 -14.32
N LEU A 315 8.21 23.20 -13.19
CA LEU A 315 7.78 22.09 -12.36
C LEU A 315 6.59 21.44 -13.07
N ASN A 316 6.83 20.31 -13.74
CA ASN A 316 5.80 19.66 -14.55
C ASN A 316 4.79 18.97 -13.62
N SER A 317 5.29 18.11 -12.74
CA SER A 317 4.50 17.41 -11.73
C SER A 317 5.35 16.99 -10.53
N TRP A 318 4.68 16.67 -9.44
CA TRP A 318 5.27 16.01 -8.30
C TRP A 318 4.29 15.01 -7.68
N GLU A 319 4.81 14.03 -6.96
CA GLU A 319 4.02 12.98 -6.32
C GLU A 319 4.48 12.78 -4.88
N LEU A 320 3.53 12.63 -3.97
CA LEU A 320 3.78 12.08 -2.64
C LEU A 320 3.43 10.59 -2.66
N ILE A 321 4.37 9.75 -2.28
CA ILE A 321 4.22 8.31 -2.20
C ILE A 321 4.37 7.96 -0.72
N ILE A 322 3.24 7.81 -0.05
CA ILE A 322 3.18 7.69 1.42
C ILE A 322 2.99 6.23 1.79
N GLY A 323 3.97 5.64 2.46
CA GLY A 323 3.80 4.38 3.14
C GLY A 323 3.04 4.61 4.43
N ILE A 324 1.81 4.12 4.54
CA ILE A 324 1.14 4.02 5.83
C ILE A 324 1.59 2.72 6.52
N PRO A 325 1.77 2.73 7.86
CA PRO A 325 2.02 1.50 8.58
C PRO A 325 0.85 0.55 8.34
N ARG A 326 1.19 -0.72 8.10
CA ARG A 326 0.32 -1.89 7.87
C ARG A 326 -1.12 -1.70 8.32
N VAL A 327 -2.08 -2.01 7.46
CA VAL A 327 -3.51 -2.00 7.82
C VAL A 327 -3.71 -2.90 9.05
N VAL A 328 -3.96 -2.28 10.21
CA VAL A 328 -4.19 -3.02 11.44
C VAL A 328 -5.67 -3.35 11.52
N CYS A 329 -6.01 -4.64 11.55
CA CYS A 329 -7.37 -5.12 11.78
C CYS A 329 -7.84 -4.72 13.18
N CYS A 330 -8.35 -3.50 13.33
CA CYS A 330 -8.92 -3.01 14.58
C CYS A 330 -10.43 -2.92 14.38
N THR A 331 -11.09 -4.09 14.47
CA THR A 331 -12.51 -4.22 14.12
C THR A 331 -13.47 -3.84 15.25
N GLY A 332 -12.96 -3.77 16.49
CA GLY A 332 -13.76 -3.31 17.63
C GLY A 332 -14.19 -1.86 17.49
N ILE A 333 -15.35 -1.53 18.03
CA ILE A 333 -15.85 -0.18 18.25
C ILE A 333 -15.55 0.18 19.70
N LEU A 334 -14.86 1.30 19.90
CA LEU A 334 -14.61 1.83 21.23
C LEU A 334 -15.94 2.30 21.86
N ILE A 335 -16.33 1.67 22.97
CA ILE A 335 -17.55 2.01 23.72
C ILE A 335 -17.27 3.08 24.77
N SER A 336 -16.17 2.93 25.53
CA SER A 336 -15.79 3.88 26.60
C SER A 336 -14.36 3.65 27.10
N SER A 337 -13.73 4.68 27.65
CA SER A 337 -12.54 4.55 28.50
C SER A 337 -12.96 4.32 29.96
N ASP A 338 -12.37 3.31 30.61
CA ASP A 338 -12.67 2.96 32.00
C ASP A 338 -11.77 3.72 32.99
N THR A 339 -10.58 4.09 32.55
CA THR A 339 -9.66 4.92 33.33
C THR A 339 -9.60 6.30 32.71
N ILE A 340 -10.38 7.19 33.34
CA ILE A 340 -10.44 8.63 33.11
C ILE A 340 -11.29 9.00 31.87
N PRO A 341 -12.38 9.78 32.04
CA PRO A 341 -13.06 10.42 30.92
C PRO A 341 -12.10 11.30 30.13
N ASP A 342 -12.44 11.52 28.86
CA ASP A 342 -11.89 12.56 27.99
C ASP A 342 -11.62 13.86 28.80
N GLY A 343 -10.35 14.22 28.97
CA GLY A 343 -9.90 15.43 29.68
C GLY A 343 -9.52 15.32 31.18
N GLY A 344 -9.31 14.14 31.77
CA GLY A 344 -8.95 14.02 33.20
C GLY A 344 -7.51 13.59 33.54
N ILE A 345 -6.98 14.04 34.68
CA ILE A 345 -5.78 13.49 35.36
C ILE A 345 -6.17 12.76 36.66
N ASP A 346 -5.45 11.69 37.01
CA ASP A 346 -5.56 11.00 38.31
C ASP A 346 -4.83 11.71 39.44
N ALA A 347 -5.57 12.52 40.19
CA ALA A 347 -5.11 13.18 41.40
C ALA A 347 -4.93 12.23 42.62
N ARG A 348 -5.01 10.90 42.43
CA ARG A 348 -4.98 9.91 43.54
C ARG A 348 -3.75 9.01 43.55
N GLU A 349 -2.73 9.24 42.72
CA GLU A 349 -1.45 8.57 42.99
C GLU A 349 -0.84 9.14 44.28
N GLU A 350 -0.59 8.24 45.21
CA GLU A 350 -0.05 8.53 46.53
C GLU A 350 1.45 8.83 46.40
N HIS A 351 1.84 10.07 46.11
CA HIS A 351 3.27 10.43 46.15
C HIS A 351 3.61 11.84 46.65
N GLU A 352 4.73 11.92 47.37
CA GLU A 352 5.28 13.12 48.01
C GLU A 352 5.77 14.12 46.95
N PHE A 353 5.05 15.24 46.80
CA PHE A 353 5.30 16.34 45.84
C PHE A 353 6.58 17.17 46.08
N CYS A 354 7.66 16.56 46.57
CA CYS A 354 8.91 17.26 46.91
C CYS A 354 10.02 17.16 45.86
N ASP A 355 9.82 16.42 44.76
CA ASP A 355 10.80 16.33 43.66
C ASP A 355 10.11 16.38 42.27
N PRO A 356 10.30 17.46 41.48
CA PRO A 356 9.84 17.51 40.09
C PRO A 356 10.46 16.41 39.20
N ALA A 357 11.56 15.78 39.62
CA ALA A 357 12.18 14.67 38.90
C ALA A 357 11.43 13.33 39.02
N THR A 358 10.39 13.25 39.86
CA THR A 358 9.59 12.03 40.09
C THR A 358 8.13 12.16 39.64
N LEU A 359 7.77 13.17 38.84
CA LEU A 359 6.46 13.26 38.19
C LEU A 359 6.34 12.16 37.13
N THR A 360 5.86 10.98 37.52
CA THR A 360 5.49 9.92 36.57
C THR A 360 4.04 10.14 36.16
N GLY A 361 3.79 10.58 34.93
CA GLY A 361 2.43 10.55 34.37
C GLY A 361 1.86 9.12 34.28
N LEU A 362 0.65 8.99 33.73
CA LEU A 362 0.04 7.68 33.49
C LEU A 362 0.85 6.86 32.48
N SER A 363 1.09 5.59 32.79
CA SER A 363 1.77 4.65 31.89
C SER A 363 0.86 3.56 31.34
N SER A 364 -0.44 3.59 31.66
CA SER A 364 -1.42 2.62 31.14
C SER A 364 -2.85 3.16 31.18
N PHE A 365 -3.70 2.72 30.24
CA PHE A 365 -5.11 3.09 30.14
C PHE A 365 -5.99 1.87 29.86
N GLU A 366 -7.23 1.87 30.36
CA GLU A 366 -8.20 0.81 30.10
C GLU A 366 -9.32 1.32 29.18
N PHE A 367 -9.63 0.52 28.16
CA PHE A 367 -10.66 0.79 27.17
C PHE A 367 -11.65 -0.39 27.10
N THR A 368 -12.91 -0.09 26.85
CA THR A 368 -13.98 -1.06 26.64
C THR A 368 -14.46 -0.98 25.20
N PHE A 369 -14.49 -2.14 24.51
CA PHE A 369 -14.93 -2.30 23.14
C PHE A 369 -16.22 -3.13 23.04
N ASP A 370 -16.90 -3.10 21.90
CA ASP A 370 -18.00 -4.03 21.60
C ASP A 370 -17.48 -5.45 21.28
N ASP A 371 -16.29 -5.54 20.72
CA ASP A 371 -15.48 -6.73 20.50
C ASP A 371 -13.99 -6.37 20.62
N SER A 372 -13.27 -7.02 21.53
CA SER A 372 -11.84 -6.77 21.73
C SER A 372 -10.92 -7.81 21.07
N SER A 373 -11.46 -8.76 20.31
CA SER A 373 -10.72 -9.93 19.82
C SER A 373 -9.59 -9.60 18.84
N THR A 374 -9.64 -8.43 18.20
CA THR A 374 -8.68 -7.98 17.19
C THR A 374 -7.83 -6.80 17.67
N ILE A 375 -8.04 -6.36 18.92
CA ILE A 375 -7.41 -5.15 19.45
C ILE A 375 -5.97 -5.46 19.89
N THR A 376 -5.01 -4.86 19.20
CA THR A 376 -3.57 -4.98 19.47
C THR A 376 -2.94 -3.62 19.73
N ALA A 377 -1.64 -3.58 20.08
CA ALA A 377 -0.92 -2.32 20.30
C ALA A 377 -0.96 -1.39 19.09
N ASP A 378 -0.86 -1.96 17.88
CA ASP A 378 -0.85 -1.21 16.62
C ASP A 378 -2.20 -0.53 16.32
N CYS A 379 -3.27 -0.91 17.04
CA CYS A 379 -4.56 -0.24 16.95
C CYS A 379 -4.59 1.16 17.56
N PHE A 380 -3.52 1.58 18.24
CA PHE A 380 -3.48 2.81 18.98
C PHE A 380 -2.32 3.69 18.54
N SER A 381 -2.60 4.98 18.38
CA SER A 381 -1.61 6.03 18.22
C SER A 381 -1.63 6.92 19.46
N VAL A 382 -0.49 7.51 19.79
CA VAL A 382 -0.36 8.43 20.92
C VAL A 382 0.38 9.67 20.44
N SER A 383 -0.19 10.84 20.68
CA SER A 383 0.44 12.14 20.41
C SER A 383 0.42 13.03 21.64
N GLU A 384 1.38 13.95 21.78
CA GLU A 384 1.45 14.91 22.87
C GLU A 384 1.56 16.34 22.33
N THR A 385 0.79 17.28 22.90
CA THR A 385 0.91 18.72 22.54
C THR A 385 1.92 19.42 23.43
N GLY A 386 2.92 20.07 22.82
CA GLY A 386 3.90 20.93 23.52
C GLY A 386 5.39 20.55 23.40
N GLY A 387 5.73 19.65 22.47
CA GLY A 387 7.11 19.47 21.99
C GLY A 387 7.93 18.36 22.66
N GLY A 388 7.32 17.54 23.50
CA GLY A 388 7.88 16.23 23.85
C GLY A 388 7.67 15.21 22.72
N SER A 389 8.60 14.26 22.55
CA SER A 389 8.25 13.01 21.84
C SER A 389 7.08 12.38 22.58
N PRO A 390 6.06 11.79 21.93
CA PRO A 390 5.03 11.02 22.62
C PRO A 390 5.57 9.67 23.13
N PRO A 391 4.94 9.04 24.14
CA PRO A 391 5.26 7.67 24.55
C PRO A 391 4.70 6.66 23.54
N ASN A 392 5.35 5.51 23.43
CA ASN A 392 4.92 4.43 22.53
C ASN A 392 4.04 3.42 23.25
N VAL A 393 3.09 2.82 22.52
CA VAL A 393 2.32 1.68 23.01
C VAL A 393 3.17 0.41 22.92
N VAL A 394 3.43 -0.22 24.07
CA VAL A 394 4.27 -1.43 24.15
C VAL A 394 3.42 -2.69 24.09
N SER A 395 2.27 -2.69 24.74
CA SER A 395 1.36 -3.83 24.71
C SER A 395 -0.07 -3.44 24.97
N VAL A 396 -0.97 -4.33 24.56
CA VAL A 396 -2.38 -4.30 24.92
C VAL A 396 -2.72 -5.61 25.62
N ASP A 397 -3.09 -5.53 26.90
CA ASP A 397 -3.47 -6.70 27.68
C ASP A 397 -4.99 -6.90 27.63
N ASP A 398 -5.45 -8.13 27.36
CA ASP A 398 -6.86 -8.50 27.49
C ASP A 398 -7.24 -8.65 28.97
N LEU A 399 -8.18 -7.82 29.44
CA LEU A 399 -8.72 -7.86 30.80
C LEU A 399 -10.00 -8.70 30.90
N GLY A 400 -10.51 -9.20 29.77
CA GLY A 400 -11.75 -9.94 29.65
C GLY A 400 -13.00 -9.05 29.63
N GLY A 401 -14.07 -9.58 29.05
CA GLY A 401 -15.35 -8.84 28.93
C GLY A 401 -15.26 -7.64 27.97
N ASN A 402 -14.47 -7.79 26.90
CA ASN A 402 -14.17 -6.76 25.90
C ASN A 402 -13.42 -5.54 26.43
N ARG A 403 -12.72 -5.71 27.55
CA ARG A 403 -11.90 -4.66 28.17
C ARG A 403 -10.45 -4.95 27.88
N VAL A 404 -9.71 -3.93 27.47
CA VAL A 404 -8.28 -4.02 27.19
C VAL A 404 -7.51 -2.96 27.97
N ARG A 405 -6.25 -3.25 28.32
CA ARG A 405 -5.33 -2.29 28.91
C ARG A 405 -4.21 -1.95 27.94
N LEU A 406 -4.14 -0.70 27.52
CA LEU A 406 -3.01 -0.12 26.82
C LEU A 406 -1.86 0.12 27.81
N ASN A 407 -0.65 -0.36 27.51
CA ASN A 407 0.55 -0.09 28.29
C ASN A 407 1.56 0.72 27.47
N LEU A 408 2.10 1.78 28.06
CA LEU A 408 3.07 2.67 27.44
C LEU A 408 4.52 2.30 27.83
N ASP A 409 5.48 2.62 26.98
CA ASP A 409 6.93 2.43 27.23
C ASP A 409 7.45 3.32 28.37
N ARG A 410 6.80 4.46 28.56
CA ARG A 410 7.01 5.38 29.66
C ARG A 410 5.71 6.13 29.98
N PRO A 411 5.65 6.75 31.18
CA PRO A 411 4.61 7.71 31.50
C PRO A 411 4.39 8.81 30.46
N ILE A 412 3.14 9.23 30.29
CA ILE A 412 2.80 10.49 29.60
C ILE A 412 3.50 11.67 30.28
N THR A 413 3.81 12.69 29.49
CA THR A 413 4.52 13.88 29.97
C THR A 413 3.57 14.72 30.83
N ALA A 414 3.97 14.96 32.09
CA ALA A 414 3.17 15.77 33.01
C ALA A 414 2.95 17.19 32.45
N GLY A 415 1.68 17.63 32.41
CA GLY A 415 1.29 18.95 31.92
C GLY A 415 1.19 19.10 30.41
N GLN A 416 1.22 18.01 29.64
CA GLN A 416 0.89 18.00 28.21
C GLN A 416 -0.52 17.42 28.00
N TRP A 417 -1.19 17.80 26.92
CA TRP A 417 -2.31 16.99 26.42
C TRP A 417 -1.75 15.78 25.69
N THR A 418 -2.20 14.59 26.05
CA THR A 418 -1.90 13.35 25.34
C THR A 418 -3.16 12.86 24.63
N THR A 419 -3.16 12.82 23.31
CA THR A 419 -4.27 12.24 22.55
C THR A 419 -3.96 10.78 22.26
N VAL A 420 -4.83 9.87 22.69
CA VAL A 420 -4.78 8.46 22.30
C VAL A 420 -5.78 8.25 21.17
N GLY A 421 -5.30 8.00 19.96
CA GLY A 421 -6.13 7.70 18.80
C GLY A 421 -6.32 6.19 18.64
N TYR A 422 -7.57 5.74 18.62
CA TYR A 422 -7.93 4.39 18.20
C TYR A 422 -8.17 4.35 16.69
N ASN A 423 -7.35 3.57 15.97
CA ASN A 423 -7.30 3.51 14.51
C ASN A 423 -8.19 2.41 13.91
N GLY A 424 -9.24 1.99 14.62
CA GLY A 424 -10.18 0.99 14.11
C GLY A 424 -11.30 1.51 13.21
N ILE A 425 -12.26 0.62 12.92
CA ILE A 425 -13.39 0.87 12.00
C ILE A 425 -14.12 2.18 12.33
N GLN A 426 -14.24 2.51 13.62
CA GLN A 426 -14.67 3.82 14.08
C GLN A 426 -13.51 4.53 14.76
N ARG A 427 -12.79 5.33 13.97
CA ARG A 427 -11.75 6.20 14.50
C ARG A 427 -12.31 7.01 15.68
N SER A 428 -11.67 6.85 16.82
CA SER A 428 -12.06 7.51 18.06
C SER A 428 -10.81 8.13 18.67
N LEU A 429 -10.91 9.38 19.08
CA LEU A 429 -9.84 10.05 19.82
C LEU A 429 -10.27 10.13 21.28
N VAL A 430 -9.34 9.85 22.18
CA VAL A 430 -9.50 10.07 23.62
C VAL A 430 -8.39 10.99 24.07
N ASP A 431 -8.74 12.20 24.50
CA ASP A 431 -7.78 13.16 25.01
C ASP A 431 -7.58 12.92 26.51
N ILE A 432 -6.33 12.74 26.92
CA ILE A 432 -5.93 12.42 28.27
C ILE A 432 -4.83 13.38 28.69
N GLY A 433 -5.07 14.11 29.78
CA GLY A 433 -4.09 15.05 30.32
C GLY A 433 -4.69 16.42 30.55
N PHE A 434 -4.27 17.04 31.64
CA PHE A 434 -4.52 18.43 31.99
C PHE A 434 -3.79 18.81 33.29
N LEU A 435 -3.25 20.02 33.43
CA LEU A 435 -2.67 20.47 34.72
C LEU A 435 -3.74 20.40 35.83
N PRO A 436 -3.56 19.59 36.89
CA PRO A 436 -4.52 19.56 37.99
C PRO A 436 -4.77 20.98 38.50
N GLY A 437 -6.03 21.40 38.46
CA GLY A 437 -6.46 22.70 38.96
C GLY A 437 -6.37 23.89 38.01
N ASP A 438 -6.13 23.71 36.71
CA ASP A 438 -6.22 24.78 35.69
C ASP A 438 -7.67 24.91 35.14
N VAL A 439 -8.62 25.26 36.00
CA VAL A 439 -10.05 25.29 35.62
C VAL A 439 -10.34 26.22 34.43
N ASP A 440 -9.52 27.24 34.19
CA ASP A 440 -9.70 28.21 33.10
C ASP A 440 -8.98 27.87 31.78
N GLN A 441 -8.26 26.74 31.70
CA GLN A 441 -7.53 26.29 30.51
C GLN A 441 -6.43 27.25 30.05
N SER A 442 -5.84 28.03 30.97
CA SER A 442 -4.75 28.94 30.66
C SER A 442 -3.39 28.23 30.49
N GLY A 443 -3.32 26.94 30.81
CA GLY A 443 -2.09 26.15 30.82
C GLY A 443 -1.27 26.32 32.10
N VAL A 444 -1.85 26.92 33.16
CA VAL A 444 -1.20 27.10 34.47
C VAL A 444 -2.24 27.02 35.59
N ALA A 445 -2.00 26.23 36.64
CA ALA A 445 -2.84 26.23 37.83
C ALA A 445 -2.47 27.42 38.73
N THR A 446 -3.38 28.37 38.87
CA THR A 446 -3.23 29.61 39.64
C THR A 446 -4.46 29.91 40.49
N THR A 447 -4.41 31.00 41.26
CA THR A 447 -5.60 31.47 42.00
C THR A 447 -6.74 31.94 41.09
N PHE A 448 -6.48 32.19 39.80
CA PHE A 448 -7.55 32.55 38.85
C PHE A 448 -8.49 31.37 38.59
N ASP A 449 -7.98 30.14 38.69
CA ASP A 449 -8.76 28.91 38.55
C ASP A 449 -9.78 28.71 39.67
N ILE A 450 -9.52 29.24 40.87
CA ILE A 450 -10.53 29.26 41.94
C ILE A 450 -11.73 30.11 41.50
N SER A 451 -11.46 31.23 40.85
CA SER A 451 -12.52 32.13 40.38
C SER A 451 -13.27 31.49 39.22
N ALA A 452 -12.55 30.87 38.29
CA ALA A 452 -13.15 30.10 37.19
C ALA A 452 -14.05 28.98 37.72
N LEU A 453 -13.56 28.15 38.65
CA LEU A 453 -14.33 27.09 39.29
C LEU A 453 -15.59 27.61 39.96
N VAL A 454 -15.49 28.71 40.72
CA VAL A 454 -16.64 29.35 41.35
C VAL A 454 -17.64 29.85 40.32
N ASP A 455 -17.18 30.43 39.20
CA ASP A 455 -18.05 30.86 38.12
C ASP A 455 -18.75 29.67 37.45
N CYS A 456 -18.05 28.56 37.22
CA CYS A 456 -18.62 27.32 36.69
C CYS A 456 -19.72 26.77 37.63
N LEU A 457 -19.43 26.67 38.93
CA LEU A 457 -20.36 26.14 39.94
C LEU A 457 -21.62 26.99 40.10
N ASN A 458 -21.51 28.30 39.86
CA ASN A 458 -22.65 29.22 39.89
C ASN A 458 -23.39 29.32 38.55
N GLY A 459 -22.97 28.55 37.53
CA GLY A 459 -23.54 28.59 36.17
C GLY A 459 -23.28 29.88 35.41
N ILE A 460 -22.27 30.66 35.84
CA ILE A 460 -21.79 31.87 35.17
C ILE A 460 -20.76 31.48 34.10
N GLY A 461 -19.88 30.52 34.40
CA GLY A 461 -18.93 29.92 33.47
C GLY A 461 -19.51 28.68 32.78
N GLN A 462 -19.10 28.43 31.53
CA GLN A 462 -19.38 27.16 30.83
C GLN A 462 -18.16 26.27 30.96
N CYS A 463 -18.22 25.31 31.88
CA CYS A 463 -17.13 24.40 32.15
C CYS A 463 -17.66 22.98 32.11
N ALA A 464 -16.89 22.08 31.54
CA ALA A 464 -17.19 20.66 31.55
C ALA A 464 -16.94 20.09 32.95
N VAL A 465 -17.67 19.03 33.31
CA VAL A 465 -17.57 18.40 34.64
C VAL A 465 -16.15 18.00 34.98
N TYR A 466 -15.33 17.57 34.01
CA TYR A 466 -13.93 17.20 34.23
C TYR A 466 -13.04 18.38 34.66
N GLN A 467 -13.40 19.61 34.28
CA GLN A 467 -12.66 20.82 34.70
C GLN A 467 -12.95 21.18 36.14
N THR A 468 -14.09 20.73 36.67
CA THR A 468 -14.66 21.22 37.91
C THR A 468 -14.86 20.15 38.98
N ASP A 469 -14.72 18.87 38.63
CA ASP A 469 -14.74 17.69 39.53
C ASP A 469 -13.31 17.31 39.93
N ILE A 470 -12.62 18.23 40.61
CA ILE A 470 -11.22 18.08 41.07
C ILE A 470 -11.11 16.93 42.08
N ASP A 471 -12.19 16.63 42.82
CA ASP A 471 -12.22 15.56 43.83
C ASP A 471 -12.72 14.19 43.33
N ARG A 472 -13.15 14.10 42.06
CA ARG A 472 -13.67 12.89 41.39
C ARG A 472 -14.91 12.28 42.06
N SER A 473 -15.73 13.11 42.68
CA SER A 473 -17.02 12.67 43.21
C SER A 473 -18.07 12.46 42.12
N GLY A 474 -17.77 12.83 40.86
CA GLY A 474 -18.72 12.86 39.75
C GLY A 474 -19.67 14.05 39.83
N LEU A 475 -19.40 15.01 40.72
CA LEU A 475 -20.26 16.14 41.02
C LEU A 475 -19.40 17.39 41.20
N SER A 476 -19.54 18.35 40.30
CA SER A 476 -18.91 19.66 40.50
C SER A 476 -19.63 20.43 41.60
N ASN A 477 -18.99 20.55 42.76
CA ASN A 477 -19.55 21.14 43.97
C ASN A 477 -18.50 21.89 44.80
N GLY A 478 -18.87 22.37 45.99
CA GLY A 478 -17.97 23.17 46.84
C GLY A 478 -16.74 22.42 47.36
N ASN A 479 -16.75 21.08 47.38
CA ASN A 479 -15.60 20.28 47.79
C ASN A 479 -14.44 20.40 46.79
N ASP A 480 -14.74 20.62 45.51
CA ASP A 480 -13.74 20.80 44.45
C ASP A 480 -12.94 22.08 44.64
N ILE A 481 -13.54 23.13 45.21
CA ILE A 481 -12.83 24.38 45.57
C ILE A 481 -11.77 24.09 46.63
N THR A 482 -12.10 23.23 47.59
CA THR A 482 -11.16 22.87 48.66
C THR A 482 -10.01 22.04 48.10
N ARG A 483 -10.29 21.12 47.17
CA ARG A 483 -9.25 20.36 46.48
C ARG A 483 -8.38 21.22 45.58
N LEU A 484 -8.98 22.15 44.85
CA LEU A 484 -8.22 23.11 44.07
C LEU A 484 -7.30 23.97 44.95
N LEU A 485 -7.79 24.37 46.13
CA LEU A 485 -6.97 25.10 47.09
C LEU A 485 -5.79 24.26 47.59
N ASP A 486 -5.99 22.97 47.88
CA ASP A 486 -4.92 22.03 48.24
C ASP A 486 -3.88 21.91 47.10
N VAL A 487 -4.35 21.84 45.85
CA VAL A 487 -3.49 21.77 44.66
C VAL A 487 -2.64 23.03 44.50
N LEU A 488 -3.24 24.22 44.68
CA LEU A 488 -2.56 25.51 44.54
C LEU A 488 -1.61 25.84 45.71
N GLN A 489 -1.87 25.28 46.90
CA GLN A 489 -1.02 25.45 48.07
C GLN A 489 0.14 24.46 48.11
N GLY A 490 0.15 23.45 47.24
CA GLY A 490 0.98 22.26 47.36
C GLY A 490 0.55 21.41 48.57
N PRO A 491 0.77 20.08 48.57
CA PRO A 491 0.48 19.30 49.76
C PRO A 491 1.39 19.80 50.89
N GLY A 492 0.77 20.13 52.03
CA GLY A 492 1.40 20.85 53.14
C GLY A 492 2.76 20.31 53.57
N CYS A 493 3.83 20.92 53.06
CA CYS A 493 5.20 20.64 53.49
C CYS A 493 5.68 21.57 54.62
N ASP A 494 4.85 22.51 55.09
CA ASP A 494 5.04 23.19 56.37
C ASP A 494 3.69 23.75 56.87
N PRO A 495 3.16 23.29 58.02
CA PRO A 495 1.94 23.89 58.60
C PRO A 495 2.11 25.36 59.03
N PHE A 496 3.28 25.99 58.84
CA PHE A 496 3.58 27.35 59.31
C PHE A 496 3.79 28.43 58.23
N ILE A 497 3.66 28.12 56.93
CA ILE A 497 3.91 29.11 55.87
C ILE A 497 2.68 29.30 54.98
N TRP A 498 2.17 30.53 54.97
CA TRP A 498 1.12 31.00 54.08
C TRP A 498 1.67 32.17 53.25
N LEU A 499 1.69 32.07 51.91
CA LEU A 499 2.13 33.16 50.99
C LEU A 499 3.50 33.78 51.33
N ASN A 500 4.53 32.97 51.62
CA ASN A 500 5.87 33.45 52.03
C ASN A 500 5.91 34.32 53.30
N TYR A 501 4.89 34.28 54.15
CA TYR A 501 4.89 34.88 55.49
C TYR A 501 4.86 33.78 56.55
N GLU A 502 5.85 33.79 57.46
CA GLU A 502 5.79 33.03 58.72
C GLU A 502 4.62 33.59 59.56
N LEU A 503 3.64 32.75 59.91
CA LEU A 503 2.65 33.12 60.91
C LEU A 503 3.35 33.23 62.28
N PRO A 504 3.19 34.33 63.02
CA PRO A 504 3.81 34.46 64.33
C PRO A 504 3.25 33.38 65.27
N PRO A 505 4.10 32.75 66.11
CA PRO A 505 3.63 31.72 67.03
C PRO A 505 2.60 32.33 67.99
N GLU A 506 1.50 31.61 68.23
CA GLU A 506 0.45 32.07 69.13
C GLU A 506 1.03 32.45 70.50
N PRO A 507 0.62 33.58 71.09
CA PRO A 507 0.96 33.88 72.46
C PRO A 507 0.20 32.91 73.38
N ASN A 508 0.92 31.93 73.93
CA ASN A 508 0.46 31.07 75.03
C ASN A 508 -0.29 31.92 76.09
N PRO A 509 -1.50 31.52 76.45
CA PRO A 509 -1.63 30.51 77.51
C PRO A 509 -2.67 29.40 77.28
#